data_AF-A0A411DPP2-F1
#
_entry.id   AF-A0A411DPP2-F1
#
_cell.length_a   1.000
_cell.length_b   1.000
_cell.length_c   1.000
_cell.angle_alpha   90.00
_cell.angle_beta   90.00
_cell.angle_gamma   90.00
#
_symmetry.space_group_name_H-M   'P 1'
#
loop_
_entity.id
_entity.type
_entity.pdbx_description
1 polymer ?
#
loop_
_entity_poly.entity_id
_entity_poly.type
_entity_poly.pdbx_seq_one_letter_code
_entity_poly.pdbx_strand_id
1 'polypeptide(L)' 'MYNKIIEQCDWLGITNPFSENYMNVMHEFKRHFKLHKQIGLKRALSYLNMDFEGTHHSGADDAYNTARILSKIL' A
#
# COMPACT_ATOMS: atom_id res chain seq x y z
N MET A 1 6.75 9.39 8.53
CA MET A 1 6.46 8.23 7.64
C MET A 1 7.79 7.52 7.45
N TYR A 2 7.89 6.27 7.88
CA TYR A 2 9.14 5.52 7.87
C TYR A 2 9.40 5.02 6.45
N ASN A 3 10.35 5.61 5.72
CA ASN A 3 10.64 5.24 4.34
C ASN A 3 11.81 4.25 4.29
N LYS A 4 11.47 2.97 4.34
CA LYS A 4 12.44 1.85 4.34
C LYS A 4 13.40 1.89 3.15
N ILE A 5 12.97 2.42 2.00
CA ILE A 5 13.83 2.52 0.81
C ILE A 5 14.93 3.56 1.04
N ILE A 6 14.58 4.74 1.55
CA ILE A 6 15.56 5.81 1.82
C ILE A 6 16.57 5.35 2.87
N GLU A 7 16.10 4.77 3.97
CA GLU A 7 16.99 4.26 5.03
C GLU A 7 17.95 3.19 4.52
N GLN A 8 17.47 2.28 3.66
CA GLN A 8 18.31 1.24 3.07
C GLN A 8 19.33 1.84 2.08
N CYS A 9 18.94 2.86 1.31
CA CYS A 9 19.85 3.57 0.40
C CYS A 9 20.95 4.30 1.18
N ASP A 10 20.59 4.99 2.26
CA ASP A 10 21.52 5.67 3.16
C ASP A 10 22.51 4.67 3.77
N TRP A 11 22.02 3.51 4.24
CA TRP A 11 22.87 2.46 4.80
C TRP A 11 23.82 1.85 3.76
N LEU A 12 23.39 1.70 2.51
CA LEU A 12 24.22 1.20 1.40
C LEU A 12 25.13 2.27 0.80
N GLY A 13 24.97 3.54 1.17
CA GLY A 13 25.70 4.66 0.56
C GLY A 13 25.37 4.88 -0.91
N ILE A 14 24.16 4.53 -1.34
CA ILE A 14 23.70 4.69 -2.73
C ILE A 14 22.64 5.78 -2.82
N THR A 15 22.56 6.45 -3.97
CA THR A 15 21.45 7.36 -4.26
C THR A 15 20.15 6.57 -4.41
N ASN A 16 19.06 7.08 -3.83
CA ASN A 16 17.73 6.50 -4.01
C ASN A 16 17.37 6.42 -5.51
N PRO A 17 17.16 5.22 -6.08
CA PRO A 17 16.88 5.06 -7.50
C PRO A 17 15.42 5.34 -7.88
N PHE A 18 14.53 5.53 -6.89
CA PHE A 18 13.10 5.75 -7.11
C PHE A 18 12.73 7.23 -7.05
N SER A 19 11.70 7.60 -7.81
CA SER A 19 11.08 8.92 -7.73
C SER A 19 10.39 9.12 -6.38
N GLU A 20 10.34 10.37 -5.91
CA GLU A 20 9.50 10.78 -4.79
C GLU A 20 8.00 10.83 -5.17
N ASN A 21 7.68 10.75 -6.46
CA ASN A 21 6.30 10.69 -6.94
C ASN A 21 5.78 9.25 -6.92
N TYR A 22 4.94 8.94 -5.94
CA TYR A 22 4.25 7.66 -5.82
C TYR A 22 2.81 7.84 -5.33
N MET A 23 1.97 6.86 -5.62
CA MET A 23 0.58 6.84 -5.17
C MET A 23 0.44 5.97 -3.92
N ASN A 24 -0.12 6.54 -2.85
CA ASN A 24 -0.50 5.79 -1.67
C ASN A 24 -1.94 5.24 -1.83
N VAL A 25 -2.06 4.00 -2.28
CA VAL A 25 -3.35 3.35 -2.56
C VAL A 25 -4.32 3.42 -1.36
N MET A 26 -3.81 3.35 -0.13
CA MET A 26 -4.67 3.39 1.06
C MET A 26 -5.13 4.81 1.39
N HIS A 27 -4.35 5.83 1.02
CA HIS A 27 -4.80 7.22 1.02
C HIS A 27 -5.89 7.44 -0.04
N GLU A 28 -5.70 6.91 -1.24
CA GLU A 28 -6.70 6.94 -2.33
C GLU A 28 -8.00 6.26 -1.90
N PHE A 29 -7.91 5.09 -1.28
CA PHE A 29 -9.05 4.36 -0.74
C PHE A 29 -9.82 5.19 0.29
N LYS A 30 -9.11 5.82 1.23
CA LYS A 30 -9.72 6.74 2.22
C LYS A 30 -10.48 7.86 1.52
N ARG A 31 -9.87 8.48 0.50
CA ARG A 31 -10.48 9.59 -0.25
C ARG A 31 -11.71 9.13 -1.02
N HIS A 32 -11.63 8.01 -1.74
CA HIS A 32 -12.71 7.45 -2.55
C HIS A 32 -13.97 7.18 -1.70
N PHE A 33 -13.81 6.54 -0.54
CA PHE A 33 -14.92 6.22 0.37
C PHE A 33 -15.19 7.29 1.43
N LYS A 34 -14.53 8.46 1.35
CA LYS A 34 -14.67 9.58 2.31
C LYS A 34 -14.51 9.16 3.78
N LEU A 35 -13.59 8.25 4.06
CA LEU A 35 -13.36 7.74 5.41
C LEU A 35 -12.69 8.80 6.29
N HIS A 36 -13.08 8.87 7.56
CA HIS A 36 -12.45 9.79 8.52
C HIS A 36 -10.94 9.49 8.69
N LYS A 37 -10.56 8.22 8.75
CA LYS A 37 -9.18 7.76 8.92
C LYS A 37 -8.81 6.69 7.90
N GLN A 38 -7.53 6.64 7.55
CA GLN A 38 -7.00 5.56 6.72
C GLN A 38 -7.12 4.24 7.49
N ILE A 39 -7.53 3.18 6.78
CA ILE A 39 -7.62 1.83 7.33
C ILE A 39 -6.50 0.96 6.73
N GLY A 40 -6.23 -0.20 7.34
CA GLY A 40 -5.21 -1.13 6.85
C GLY A 40 -5.72 -2.02 5.71
N LEU A 41 -4.80 -2.65 4.97
CA LEU A 41 -5.06 -3.49 3.80
C LEU A 41 -6.20 -4.50 4.01
N LYS A 42 -6.09 -5.37 5.02
CA LYS A 42 -7.14 -6.37 5.34
C LYS A 42 -8.50 -5.75 5.66
N ARG A 43 -8.54 -4.60 6.34
CA ARG A 43 -9.79 -3.91 6.63
C ARG A 43 -10.42 -3.32 5.38
N ALA A 44 -9.61 -2.82 4.45
CA ALA A 44 -10.11 -2.34 3.16
C ALA A 44 -10.63 -3.48 2.27
N LEU A 45 -9.93 -4.62 2.23
CA LEU A 45 -10.46 -5.82 1.56
C LEU A 45 -11.80 -6.27 2.15
N SER A 46 -11.88 -6.37 3.48
CA SER A 46 -13.12 -6.72 4.17
C SER A 46 -14.23 -5.69 3.90
N TYR A 47 -13.91 -4.40 3.85
CA TYR A 47 -14.86 -3.34 3.47
C TYR A 47 -15.42 -3.54 2.05
N LEU A 48 -14.61 -4.07 1.14
CA LEU A 48 -15.00 -4.42 -0.23
C LEU A 48 -15.63 -5.83 -0.35
N ASN A 49 -15.87 -6.53 0.76
CA ASN A 49 -16.30 -7.94 0.78
C ASN A 49 -15.35 -8.87 0.00
N MET A 50 -14.05 -8.64 0.14
CA MET A 50 -12.98 -9.44 -0.48
C MET A 50 -12.12 -10.09 0.61
N ASP A 51 -11.68 -11.32 0.35
CA ASP A 51 -10.69 -12.00 1.17
C ASP A 51 -9.26 -11.63 0.77
N PHE A 52 -8.35 -11.74 1.74
CA PHE A 52 -6.91 -11.63 1.51
C PHE A 52 -6.40 -12.89 0.82
N GLU A 53 -5.76 -12.73 -0.33
CA GLU A 53 -5.16 -13.84 -1.07
C GLU A 53 -3.69 -14.02 -0.71
N GLY A 54 -3.24 -15.25 -0.49
CA GLY A 54 -1.84 -15.57 -0.16
C GLY A 54 -1.51 -15.47 1.33
N THR A 55 -0.23 -15.24 1.64
CA THR A 55 0.30 -15.25 3.00
C THR A 55 0.44 -13.84 3.55
N HIS A 56 -0.11 -13.62 4.75
CA HIS A 56 0.01 -12.31 5.39
C HIS A 56 1.48 -11.97 5.68
N HIS A 57 1.90 -10.75 5.32
CA HIS A 57 3.27 -10.25 5.41
C HIS A 57 4.27 -10.79 4.37
N SER A 58 3.78 -11.52 3.36
CA SER A 58 4.51 -11.66 2.10
C SER A 58 4.39 -10.36 1.30
N GLY A 59 5.52 -9.72 0.99
CA GLY A 59 5.51 -8.45 0.26
C GLY A 59 4.85 -8.54 -1.12
N ALA A 60 4.98 -9.68 -1.80
CA ALA A 60 4.34 -9.93 -3.09
C ALA A 60 2.81 -10.05 -2.95
N ASP A 61 2.34 -10.78 -1.93
CA ASP A 61 0.90 -10.98 -1.70
C ASP A 61 0.24 -9.69 -1.21
N ASP A 62 0.91 -8.91 -0.37
CA ASP A 62 0.44 -7.59 0.05
C ASP A 62 0.33 -6.64 -1.14
N ALA A 63 1.30 -6.67 -2.07
CA ALA A 63 1.26 -5.87 -3.31
C ALA A 63 0.09 -6.30 -4.22
N TYR A 64 -0.10 -7.61 -4.40
CA TYR A 64 -1.20 -8.16 -5.21
C TYR A 64 -2.57 -7.75 -4.65
N ASN A 65 -2.80 -7.91 -3.35
CA ASN A 65 -4.04 -7.51 -2.70
C ASN A 65 -4.26 -5.98 -2.74
N THR A 66 -3.18 -5.20 -2.63
CA THR A 66 -3.26 -3.74 -2.76
C THR A 66 -3.67 -3.34 -4.18
N ALA A 67 -3.15 -4.02 -5.22
CA ALA A 67 -3.57 -3.81 -6.61
C ALA A 67 -5.03 -4.20 -6.84
N ARG A 68 -5.51 -5.29 -6.21
CA ARG A 68 -6.93 -5.67 -6.23
C ARG A 68 -7.81 -4.58 -5.66
N ILE A 69 -7.45 -3.99 -4.52
CA ILE A 69 -8.18 -2.83 -3.97
C ILE A 69 -8.19 -1.68 -4.98
N LEU A 70 -7.03 -1.34 -5.54
CA LEU A 70 -6.91 -0.22 -6.48
C LEU A 70 -7.85 -0.39 -7.67
N SER A 71 -7.92 -1.59 -8.25
CA SER A 71 -8.82 -1.91 -9.38
C SER A 71 -10.32 -1.79 -9.09
N LYS A 72 -10.70 -1.65 -7.81
CA LYS A 72 -12.11 -1.46 -7.41
C LYS A 72 -12.47 0.02 -7.24
N ILE A 73 -11.48 0.89 -7.09
CA ILE A 73 -11.69 2.31 -6.75
C ILE A 73 -11.25 3.28 -7.86
N LEU A 74 -10.53 2.79 -8.87
CA LEU A 74 -10.14 3.47 -10.10
C LEU A 74 -10.50 2.58 -11.30
#